data_AF-A0A0N0PFU9-F1
#
_entry.id   AF-A0A0N0PFU9-F1
#
_cell.length_a   1.000
_cell.length_b   1.000
_cell.length_c   1.000
_cell.angle_alpha   90.00
_cell.angle_beta   90.00
_cell.angle_gamma   90.00
#
_symmetry.space_group_name_H-M   'P 1'
#
loop_
_entity.id
_entity.type
_entity.pdbx_description
1 polymer ?
#
loop_
_entity_poly.entity_id
_entity_poly.type
_entity_poly.pdbx_seq_one_letter_code
_entity_poly.pdbx_strand_id
1 'polypeptide(L)'
;MATLFWCKIFKAPELPRKHHMVGYEPIIDSRPIKNGRPVLEKNSLSPVHHMVLYECAEDPDDYAWNEWSKGDGYYGPNKPSEWAICATPVAAWAMGSKGEFLPENVGIPIGKRGGASFYMLEVHYDNQALHEGTCSVI
;
A
#
# COMPACT_ATOMS: atom_id res chain seq x y z
N MET A 1 -2.87 20.20 -10.96
CA MET A 1 -3.43 18.94 -10.46
C MET A 1 -2.47 18.41 -9.43
N ALA A 2 -2.89 18.24 -8.18
CA ALA A 2 -2.02 17.76 -7.11
C ALA A 2 -2.15 16.23 -7.04
N THR A 3 -1.11 15.52 -7.44
CA THR A 3 -1.02 14.06 -7.29
C THR A 3 -0.20 13.75 -6.03
N LEU A 4 -0.74 12.93 -5.13
CA LEU A 4 -0.05 12.54 -3.91
C LEU A 4 0.16 11.03 -3.91
N PHE A 5 1.42 10.62 -3.72
CA PHE A 5 1.78 9.23 -3.51
C PHE A 5 2.17 9.05 -2.05
N TRP A 6 1.60 8.03 -1.41
CA TRP A 6 2.01 7.58 -0.09
C TRP A 6 2.48 6.14 -0.21
N CYS A 7 3.64 5.86 0.36
CA CYS A 7 4.26 4.55 0.36
C CYS A 7 4.44 4.07 1.80
N LYS A 8 4.17 2.80 2.07
CA LYS A 8 4.46 2.17 3.38
C LYS A 8 5.01 0.76 3.20
N ILE A 9 6.01 0.42 4.01
CA ILE A 9 6.54 -0.94 4.11
C ILE A 9 5.66 -1.78 5.02
N PHE A 10 5.43 -3.02 4.61
CA PHE A 10 4.77 -4.05 5.38
C PHE A 10 5.69 -5.27 5.45
N LYS A 11 5.83 -5.81 6.65
CA LYS A 11 6.50 -7.09 6.86
C LYS A 11 5.52 -8.23 6.64
N ALA A 12 5.94 -9.26 5.91
CA ALA A 12 5.18 -10.49 5.79
C ALA A 12 4.93 -11.12 7.17
N PRO A 13 3.76 -11.74 7.41
CA PRO A 13 3.51 -12.44 8.65
C PRO A 13 4.50 -13.60 8.84
N GLU A 14 4.75 -13.98 10.09
CA GLU A 14 5.48 -15.19 10.41
C GLU A 14 4.60 -16.41 10.15
N LEU A 15 4.97 -17.20 9.14
CA LEU A 15 4.17 -18.34 8.71
C LEU A 15 4.90 -19.66 9.05
N PRO A 16 4.18 -20.64 9.64
CA PRO A 16 4.79 -21.90 10.10
C PRO A 16 5.18 -22.84 8.95
N ARG A 17 4.81 -22.52 7.71
CA ARG A 17 5.13 -23.23 6.46
C ARG A 17 4.97 -22.27 5.27
N LYS A 18 5.34 -22.72 4.07
CA LYS A 18 5.12 -21.95 2.83
C LYS A 18 3.63 -21.71 2.61
N HIS A 19 3.25 -20.46 2.35
CA HIS A 19 1.91 -20.08 1.92
C HIS A 19 2.02 -19.24 0.64
N HIS A 20 0.92 -19.14 -0.08
CA HIS A 20 0.81 -18.29 -1.25
C HIS A 20 -0.40 -17.35 -1.10
N MET A 21 -0.23 -16.10 -1.52
CA MET A 21 -1.34 -15.21 -1.79
C MET A 21 -2.05 -15.73 -3.06
N VAL A 22 -3.37 -15.89 -2.96
CA VAL A 22 -4.22 -16.43 -4.05
C VAL A 22 -5.17 -15.36 -4.61
N GLY A 23 -5.10 -14.14 -4.10
CA GLY A 23 -5.94 -13.02 -4.49
C GLY A 23 -5.90 -11.90 -3.46
N TYR A 24 -6.61 -10.81 -3.77
CA TYR A 24 -6.72 -9.63 -2.93
C TYR A 24 -8.05 -8.92 -3.17
N GLU A 25 -8.50 -8.19 -2.16
CA GLU A 25 -9.61 -7.24 -2.23
C GLU A 25 -9.16 -5.89 -1.65
N PRO A 26 -9.63 -4.76 -2.19
CA PRO A 26 -9.30 -3.44 -1.67
C PRO A 26 -10.01 -3.17 -0.34
N ILE A 27 -9.30 -2.61 0.63
CA ILE A 27 -9.90 -2.04 1.84
C ILE A 27 -9.71 -0.53 1.79
N ILE A 28 -10.80 0.20 1.55
CA ILE A 28 -10.77 1.65 1.37
C ILE A 28 -11.80 2.27 2.31
N ASP A 29 -11.36 3.12 3.22
CA ASP A 29 -12.24 4.02 3.96
C ASP A 29 -12.44 5.29 3.12
N SER A 30 -13.58 5.38 2.43
CA SER A 30 -13.89 6.49 1.53
C SER A 30 -14.52 7.68 2.22
N ARG A 31 -14.53 7.74 3.56
CA ARG A 31 -15.14 8.86 4.28
C ARG A 31 -14.31 10.13 4.07
N PRO A 32 -14.88 11.20 3.49
CA PRO A 32 -14.18 12.47 3.39
C PRO A 32 -13.84 13.01 4.79
N ILE A 33 -12.69 13.63 4.92
CA ILE A 33 -12.28 14.32 6.14
C ILE A 33 -12.53 15.81 5.96
N LYS A 34 -13.33 16.41 6.85
CA LYS A 34 -13.47 17.87 6.97
C LYS A 34 -13.08 18.30 8.36
N ASN A 35 -12.22 19.32 8.46
CA ASN A 35 -11.71 19.84 9.74
C ASN A 35 -11.11 18.73 10.63
N GLY A 36 -10.34 17.80 10.05
CA GLY A 36 -9.71 16.70 10.78
C GLY A 36 -10.67 15.61 11.27
N ARG A 37 -11.94 15.59 10.85
CA ARG A 37 -12.91 14.57 11.24
C ARG A 37 -13.56 13.88 10.03
N PRO A 38 -13.78 12.55 10.07
CA PRO A 38 -14.57 11.86 9.06
C PRO A 38 -16.01 12.38 9.04
N VAL A 39 -16.52 12.74 7.86
CA VAL A 39 -17.91 13.13 7.63
C VAL A 39 -18.59 12.14 6.69
N LEU A 40 -19.85 11.84 6.98
CA LEU A 40 -20.69 11.07 6.07
C LEU A 40 -21.25 12.00 4.99
N GLU A 41 -20.75 11.89 3.78
CA GLU A 41 -21.34 12.54 2.60
C GLU A 41 -21.84 11.47 1.63
N LYS A 42 -23.14 11.52 1.31
CA LYS A 42 -23.84 10.47 0.55
C LYS A 42 -23.30 10.21 -0.87
N ASN A 43 -22.44 11.08 -1.40
CA ASN A 43 -21.86 10.99 -2.75
C ASN A 43 -20.35 11.29 -2.78
N SER A 44 -19.64 11.19 -1.65
CA SER A 44 -18.18 11.37 -1.68
C SER A 44 -17.50 10.11 -2.19
N LEU A 45 -16.69 10.28 -3.24
CA LEU A 45 -15.79 9.24 -3.73
C LEU A 45 -14.48 9.28 -2.94
N SER A 46 -13.90 8.11 -2.68
CA SER A 46 -12.57 8.05 -2.08
C SER A 46 -11.56 8.80 -2.97
N PRO A 47 -10.62 9.58 -2.39
CA PRO A 47 -9.55 10.20 -3.16
C PRO A 47 -8.51 9.17 -3.67
N VAL A 48 -8.59 7.91 -3.22
CA VAL A 48 -7.70 6.83 -3.68
C VAL A 48 -8.01 6.47 -5.13
N HIS A 49 -7.07 6.75 -6.03
CA HIS A 49 -7.20 6.49 -7.45
C HIS A 49 -6.67 5.11 -7.85
N HIS A 50 -5.50 4.70 -7.33
CA HIS A 50 -4.99 3.34 -7.48
C HIS A 50 -4.06 2.96 -6.32
N MET A 51 -3.88 1.66 -6.12
CA MET A 51 -2.97 1.07 -5.14
C MET A 51 -2.15 -0.02 -5.80
N VAL A 52 -0.86 -0.10 -5.49
CA VAL A 52 0.02 -1.16 -5.98
C VAL A 52 0.84 -1.71 -4.81
N LEU A 53 0.85 -3.04 -4.67
CA LEU A 53 1.70 -3.74 -3.72
C LEU A 53 2.90 -4.32 -4.46
N TYR A 54 4.10 -3.99 -4.01
CA TYR A 54 5.35 -4.46 -4.58
C TYR A 54 6.07 -5.40 -3.62
N GLU A 55 6.67 -6.47 -4.14
CA GLU A 55 7.70 -7.23 -3.44
C GLU A 55 9.02 -6.44 -3.40
N CYS A 56 9.65 -6.45 -2.23
CA CYS A 56 11.01 -5.95 -2.04
C CYS A 56 12.00 -7.10 -2.21
N ALA A 57 13.09 -6.84 -2.94
CA ALA A 57 14.21 -7.77 -3.00
C ALA A 57 14.84 -7.97 -1.60
N GLU A 58 15.62 -9.04 -1.44
CA GLU A 58 16.35 -9.27 -0.19
C GLU A 58 17.45 -8.21 0.00
N ASP A 59 17.55 -7.74 1.24
CA ASP A 59 18.56 -6.78 1.69
C ASP A 59 19.18 -7.31 3.00
N PRO A 60 20.51 -7.22 3.19
CA PRO A 60 21.15 -7.69 4.41
C PRO A 60 20.81 -6.90 5.67
N ASP A 61 20.36 -5.64 5.56
CA ASP A 61 19.96 -4.82 6.72
C ASP A 61 18.52 -5.09 7.16
N ASP A 62 18.28 -6.30 7.66
CA ASP A 62 16.97 -6.69 8.19
C ASP A 62 16.47 -5.70 9.27
N TYR A 63 17.37 -5.02 10.02
CA TYR A 63 16.98 -4.10 11.08
C TYR A 63 16.23 -2.88 10.54
N ALA A 64 16.80 -2.18 9.55
CA ALA A 64 16.17 -0.99 8.96
C ALA A 64 14.78 -1.30 8.37
N TRP A 65 14.65 -2.41 7.66
CA TRP A 65 13.38 -2.85 7.09
C TRP A 65 12.32 -3.18 8.14
N ASN A 66 12.72 -3.80 9.26
CA ASN A 66 11.81 -4.02 10.38
C ASN A 66 11.34 -2.69 10.98
N GLU A 67 12.20 -1.69 11.13
CA GLU A 67 11.81 -0.37 11.65
C GLU A 67 10.88 0.38 10.68
N TRP A 68 11.19 0.40 9.38
CA TRP A 68 10.31 0.99 8.36
C TRP A 68 8.93 0.32 8.32
N SER A 69 8.86 -1.00 8.54
CA SER A 69 7.58 -1.73 8.55
C SER A 69 6.65 -1.32 9.71
N LYS A 70 7.21 -0.74 10.79
CA LYS A 70 6.45 -0.24 11.94
C LYS A 70 6.01 1.21 11.78
N GLY A 71 6.67 1.98 10.91
CA GLY A 71 6.39 3.40 10.70
C GLY A 71 5.11 3.69 9.92
N ASP A 72 4.76 4.97 9.82
CA ASP A 72 3.55 5.45 9.13
C ASP A 72 3.70 5.59 7.61
N GLY A 73 4.88 5.24 7.08
CA GLY A 73 5.20 5.43 5.67
C GLY A 73 5.67 6.84 5.34
N TYR A 74 5.88 7.09 4.05
CA TYR A 74 6.39 8.35 3.52
C TYR A 74 5.57 8.79 2.31
N TYR A 75 5.44 10.10 2.14
CA TYR A 75 4.98 10.65 0.87
C TYR A 75 6.12 10.63 -0.15
N GLY A 76 5.79 10.40 -1.42
CA GLY A 76 6.72 10.05 -2.50
C GLY A 76 8.08 10.79 -2.49
N PRO A 77 8.13 12.13 -2.43
CA PRO A 77 9.40 12.87 -2.44
C PRO A 77 10.31 12.61 -1.24
N ASN A 78 9.75 12.15 -0.11
CA ASN A 78 10.46 11.92 1.15
C ASN A 78 10.72 10.43 1.40
N LYS A 79 10.38 9.55 0.45
CA LYS A 79 10.60 8.10 0.58
C LYS A 79 12.11 7.80 0.57
N PRO A 80 12.61 6.94 1.48
CA PRO A 80 14.00 6.48 1.43
C PRO A 80 14.36 5.87 0.08
N SER A 81 15.57 6.15 -0.39
CA SER A 81 16.08 5.67 -1.68
C SER A 81 16.21 4.15 -1.73
N GLU A 82 16.46 3.53 -0.59
CA GLU A 82 16.61 2.12 -0.33
C GLU A 82 15.34 1.34 -0.69
N TRP A 83 14.18 1.99 -0.62
CA TRP A 83 12.90 1.37 -1.01
C TRP A 83 12.78 1.18 -2.53
N ALA A 84 13.75 1.64 -3.33
CA ALA A 84 13.81 1.37 -4.77
C ALA A 84 13.97 -0.13 -5.11
N ILE A 85 14.38 -0.97 -4.15
CA ILE A 85 14.43 -2.43 -4.36
C ILE A 85 13.04 -3.08 -4.35
N CYS A 86 12.01 -2.34 -3.95
CA CYS A 86 10.62 -2.75 -4.06
C CYS A 86 10.09 -2.37 -5.44
N ALA A 87 10.31 -3.25 -6.42
CA ALA A 87 10.06 -2.97 -7.84
C ALA A 87 9.14 -3.98 -8.54
N THR A 88 8.86 -5.13 -7.92
CA THR A 88 8.06 -6.20 -8.55
C THR A 88 6.61 -6.11 -8.08
N PRO A 89 5.65 -5.66 -8.91
CA PRO A 89 4.25 -5.58 -8.50
C PRO A 89 3.64 -6.97 -8.37
N VAL A 90 2.91 -7.22 -7.27
CA VAL A 90 2.21 -8.49 -6.99
C VAL A 90 0.71 -8.33 -6.82
N ALA A 91 0.22 -7.11 -6.58
CA ALA A 91 -1.20 -6.78 -6.61
C ALA A 91 -1.36 -5.34 -7.10
N ALA A 92 -2.38 -5.07 -7.92
CA ALA A 92 -2.65 -3.74 -8.43
C ALA A 92 -4.16 -3.49 -8.47
N TRP A 93 -4.61 -2.47 -7.77
CA TRP A 93 -6.01 -2.07 -7.72
C TRP A 93 -6.17 -0.67 -8.30
N ALA A 94 -7.27 -0.43 -9.02
CA ALA A 94 -7.68 0.90 -9.46
C ALA A 94 -9.19 1.07 -9.27
N MET A 95 -9.66 2.32 -9.29
CA MET A 95 -11.08 2.67 -9.14
C MET A 95 -12.00 1.76 -9.97
N GLY A 96 -13.04 1.23 -9.33
CA GLY A 96 -14.02 0.33 -9.95
C GLY A 96 -13.66 -1.16 -9.91
N SER A 97 -12.40 -1.51 -9.61
CA SER A 97 -12.03 -2.91 -9.37
C SER A 97 -12.57 -3.41 -8.03
N LYS A 98 -12.93 -4.69 -7.96
CA LYS A 98 -13.31 -5.38 -6.70
C LYS A 98 -12.14 -6.12 -6.07
N GLY A 99 -10.95 -6.07 -6.69
CA GLY A 99 -9.87 -7.00 -6.41
C GLY A 99 -9.78 -8.09 -7.47
N GLU A 100 -8.87 -9.03 -7.25
CA GLU A 100 -8.55 -10.09 -8.19
C GLU A 100 -8.22 -11.37 -7.44
N PHE A 101 -8.70 -12.51 -7.94
CA PHE A 101 -8.34 -13.83 -7.46
C PHE A 101 -7.62 -14.58 -8.58
N LEU A 102 -6.50 -15.21 -8.23
CA LEU A 102 -5.68 -15.96 -9.14
C LEU A 102 -6.36 -17.29 -9.51
N PRO A 103 -6.03 -17.88 -10.66
CA PRO A 103 -6.48 -19.22 -11.01
C PRO A 103 -6.14 -20.24 -9.91
N GLU A 104 -6.95 -21.30 -9.80
CA GLU A 104 -6.85 -22.30 -8.71
C GLU A 104 -5.45 -22.92 -8.54
N ASN A 105 -4.69 -23.02 -9.63
CA ASN A 105 -3.36 -23.59 -9.67
C ASN A 105 -2.21 -22.55 -9.58
N VAL A 106 -2.53 -21.29 -9.26
CA VAL A 106 -1.56 -20.17 -9.21
C VAL A 106 -1.59 -19.53 -7.83
N GLY A 107 -0.40 -19.18 -7.33
CA GLY A 107 -0.26 -18.43 -6.10
C GLY A 107 1.11 -17.77 -5.98
N ILE A 108 1.15 -16.60 -5.35
CA ILE A 108 2.38 -15.82 -5.16
C ILE A 108 2.93 -16.15 -3.77
N PRO A 109 4.14 -16.72 -3.64
CA PRO A 109 4.65 -17.16 -2.35
C PRO A 109 4.91 -15.97 -1.43
N ILE A 110 4.61 -16.09 -0.14
CA ILE A 110 4.78 -15.00 0.84
C ILE A 110 5.64 -15.40 2.03
N GLY A 111 6.44 -14.44 2.51
CA GLY A 111 7.30 -14.57 3.69
C GLY A 111 8.58 -15.36 3.45
N LYS A 112 9.47 -15.35 4.47
CA LYS A 112 10.83 -15.92 4.43
C LYS A 112 10.96 -17.37 3.94
N ARG A 113 9.86 -18.13 3.84
CA ARG A 113 9.84 -19.52 3.36
C ARG A 113 9.44 -19.60 1.88
N GLY A 114 10.17 -18.86 1.05
CA GLY A 114 10.09 -18.93 -0.41
C GLY A 114 9.36 -17.79 -1.11
N GLY A 115 9.03 -16.70 -0.39
CA GLY A 115 8.52 -15.44 -0.94
C GLY A 115 9.24 -14.23 -0.36
N ALA A 116 8.76 -13.02 -0.68
CA ALA A 116 9.35 -11.80 -0.14
C ALA A 116 9.03 -11.60 1.35
N SER A 117 10.00 -11.07 2.10
CA SER A 117 9.86 -10.75 3.54
C SER A 117 9.20 -9.40 3.78
N PHE A 118 9.38 -8.47 2.85
CA PHE A 118 8.86 -7.12 2.93
C PHE A 118 8.17 -6.76 1.62
N TYR A 119 7.13 -5.94 1.75
CA TYR A 119 6.34 -5.42 0.65
C TYR A 119 6.20 -3.92 0.81
N MET A 120 6.15 -3.19 -0.29
CA MET A 120 5.82 -1.77 -0.30
C MET A 120 4.42 -1.59 -0.88
N LEU A 121 3.50 -1.02 -0.10
CA LEU A 121 2.24 -0.53 -0.63
C LEU A 121 2.42 0.91 -1.07
N GLU A 122 2.12 1.20 -2.33
CA GLU A 122 2.01 2.54 -2.89
C GLU A 122 0.55 2.87 -3.15
N VAL A 123 0.10 4.02 -2.64
CA VAL A 123 -1.25 4.53 -2.84
C VAL A 123 -1.16 5.86 -3.55
N HIS A 124 -1.78 5.94 -4.72
CA HIS A 124 -1.95 7.17 -5.46
C HIS A 124 -3.30 7.80 -5.13
N TYR A 125 -3.25 9.01 -4.60
CA TYR A 125 -4.41 9.85 -4.39
C TYR A 125 -4.53 10.88 -5.50
N ASP A 126 -5.69 10.92 -6.16
CA ASP A 126 -6.01 11.96 -7.12
C ASP A 126 -6.74 13.10 -6.40
N ASN A 127 -5.99 14.18 -6.12
CA ASN A 127 -6.54 15.35 -5.44
C ASN A 127 -6.91 16.44 -6.46
N GLN A 128 -7.96 16.17 -7.26
CA GLN A 128 -8.50 17.16 -8.20
C GLN A 128 -9.21 18.32 -7.48
N ALA A 129 -9.76 18.05 -6.30
CA ALA A 129 -10.40 19.04 -5.46
C ALA A 129 -9.42 19.51 -4.39
N LEU A 130 -8.54 20.47 -4.72
CA LEU A 130 -7.87 21.31 -3.73
C LEU A 130 -8.94 22.10 -2.95
N HIS A 131 -9.67 21.43 -2.08
CA HIS A 131 -10.28 22.08 -0.93
C HIS A 131 -9.11 22.40 -0.01
N GLU A 132 -8.86 23.70 0.17
CA GLU A 132 -7.93 24.25 1.15
C GLU A 132 -7.99 23.44 2.45
N GLY A 133 -7.02 22.56 2.62
CA GLY A 133 -7.04 21.52 3.62
C GLY A 133 -5.62 21.07 3.80
N THR A 134 -4.86 21.84 4.58
CA THR A 134 -3.59 21.42 5.13
C THR A 134 -3.76 20.00 5.68
N CYS A 135 -3.02 19.03 5.15
CA CYS A 135 -2.92 17.70 5.76
C CYS A 135 -2.24 17.87 7.13
N SER A 136 -3.03 18.14 8.16
CA SER A 136 -2.60 18.01 9.54
C SER A 136 -2.65 16.52 9.89
N VAL A 137 -1.48 15.96 10.15
CA VAL A 137 -1.30 14.63 10.74
C VAL A 137 -1.79 14.72 12.20
N ILE A 138 -2.66 13.79 12.60
CA ILE A 138 -3.01 13.53 14.02
C ILE A 138 -1.95 12.59 14.57
#